data_AF-A0A510UEF6-F1
#
_entry.id   AF-A0A510UEF6-F1
#
_cell.length_a   1.000
_cell.length_b   1.000
_cell.length_c   1.000
_cell.angle_alpha   90.00
_cell.angle_beta   90.00
_cell.angle_gamma   90.00
#
_symmetry.space_group_name_H-M   'P 1'
#
loop_
_entity.id
_entity.type
_entity.pdbx_description
1 polymer ?
#
loop_
_entity_poly.entity_id
_entity_poly.type
_entity_poly.pdbx_seq_one_letter_code
_entity_poly.pdbx_strand_id
1 'polypeptide(L)'
;MLTHKDINNNDKIETMRMDLYNEEVLYEYETIEHQYLGYFAATGFFSVMLWFLYDFSDDGIDVGEAIIFGGGGTIMTLFLIFFASADIKRIYKFTKNGILTEQADIVPEYAYQCIRMIGRVGVVVCLIAVVFVGPMAFIGAGASALLSFKLVNFRLKPMIFETLYFDESVIIKSSKINYITIVPNAQLLLSLDGIFCNKKNANDIFNTLRNFYPNGHFYEVEEEDDIYSHYKYKEFLHPMDQG
;
A
#
# COMPACT_ATOMS: atom_id res chain seq x y z
N MET A 1 -22.67 13.42 -11.63
CA MET A 1 -21.39 14.14 -11.78
C MET A 1 -21.45 15.45 -11.03
N LEU A 2 -20.37 15.79 -10.34
CA LEU A 2 -20.17 17.06 -9.65
C LEU A 2 -19.70 18.13 -10.64
N THR A 3 -20.22 19.34 -10.50
CA THR A 3 -19.76 20.52 -11.26
C THR A 3 -18.92 21.43 -10.36
N HIS A 4 -18.18 22.37 -10.94
CA HIS A 4 -17.39 23.36 -10.18
C HIS A 4 -18.24 24.15 -9.16
N LYS A 5 -19.53 24.35 -9.44
CA LYS A 5 -20.48 25.04 -8.55
C LYS A 5 -20.90 24.20 -7.34
N ASP A 6 -20.75 22.88 -7.42
CA ASP A 6 -21.14 21.94 -6.38
C ASP A 6 -20.02 21.68 -5.36
N ILE A 7 -18.80 22.21 -5.58
CA ILE A 7 -17.62 22.01 -4.73
C ILE A 7 -17.88 22.42 -3.27
N ASN A 8 -18.68 23.47 -3.04
CA ASN A 8 -19.01 23.96 -1.71
C ASN A 8 -20.29 23.33 -1.12
N ASN A 9 -20.98 22.45 -1.86
CA ASN A 9 -22.23 21.86 -1.44
C ASN A 9 -21.99 20.50 -0.77
N ASN A 10 -21.64 20.54 0.52
CA ASN A 10 -21.27 19.35 1.28
C ASN A 10 -22.40 18.31 1.35
N ASP A 11 -23.66 18.74 1.46
CA ASP A 11 -24.82 17.84 1.52
C ASP A 11 -24.96 17.00 0.24
N LYS A 12 -24.73 17.63 -0.92
CA LYS A 12 -24.77 16.96 -2.22
C LYS A 12 -23.59 15.99 -2.40
N ILE A 13 -22.42 16.34 -1.88
CA ILE A 13 -21.22 15.48 -1.89
C ILE A 13 -21.46 14.24 -1.01
N GLU A 14 -21.94 14.43 0.22
CA GLU A 14 -22.24 13.34 1.14
C GLU A 14 -23.33 12.41 0.60
N THR A 15 -24.37 12.95 -0.01
CA THR A 15 -25.42 12.14 -0.66
C THR A 15 -24.83 11.26 -1.76
N MET A 16 -24.00 11.83 -2.64
CA MET A 16 -23.34 11.04 -3.70
C MET A 16 -22.34 10.02 -3.16
N ARG A 17 -21.65 10.31 -2.05
CA ARG A 17 -20.79 9.32 -1.37
C ARG A 17 -21.61 8.17 -0.79
N MET A 18 -22.76 8.45 -0.17
CA MET A 18 -23.63 7.39 0.37
C MET A 18 -24.22 6.52 -0.74
N ASP A 19 -24.57 7.13 -1.88
CA ASP A 19 -25.03 6.37 -3.05
C ASP A 19 -23.88 5.53 -3.64
N LEU A 20 -22.65 6.03 -3.68
CA LEU A 20 -21.46 5.30 -4.17
C LEU A 20 -21.26 3.95 -3.47
N TYR A 21 -21.49 3.86 -2.15
CA TYR A 21 -21.34 2.60 -1.41
C TYR A 21 -22.48 1.59 -1.65
N ASN A 22 -23.66 2.06 -2.07
CA ASN A 22 -24.85 1.22 -2.24
C ASN A 22 -25.13 0.85 -3.71
N GLU A 23 -24.42 1.48 -4.65
CA GLU A 23 -24.63 1.32 -6.08
C GLU A 23 -23.99 0.04 -6.63
N GLU A 24 -24.56 -0.48 -7.72
CA GLU A 24 -24.04 -1.65 -8.41
C GLU A 24 -22.70 -1.34 -9.09
N VAL A 25 -21.73 -2.25 -8.91
CA VAL A 25 -20.41 -2.15 -9.52
C VAL A 25 -20.54 -2.53 -11.00
N LEU A 26 -20.27 -1.56 -11.89
CA LEU A 26 -20.38 -1.73 -13.34
C LEU A 26 -19.12 -2.36 -13.94
N TYR A 27 -17.97 -2.07 -13.36
CA TYR A 27 -16.68 -2.64 -13.78
C TYR A 27 -15.77 -2.81 -12.57
N GLU A 28 -15.08 -3.94 -12.49
CA GLU A 28 -14.15 -4.26 -11.42
C GLU A 28 -12.79 -4.62 -12.02
N TYR A 29 -11.74 -4.07 -11.45
CA TYR A 29 -10.36 -4.31 -11.89
C TYR A 29 -9.44 -4.54 -10.71
N GLU A 30 -8.68 -5.63 -10.75
CA GLU A 30 -7.71 -6.00 -9.73
C GLU A 30 -6.28 -5.78 -10.27
N THR A 31 -5.44 -5.14 -9.45
CA THR A 31 -4.00 -5.06 -9.69
C THR A 31 -3.23 -5.46 -8.43
N ILE A 32 -2.07 -6.07 -8.66
CA ILE A 32 -1.13 -6.46 -7.60
C ILE A 32 0.16 -5.68 -7.86
N GLU A 33 0.53 -4.84 -6.90
CA GLU A 33 1.73 -4.03 -6.96
C GLU A 33 2.82 -4.67 -6.09
N HIS A 34 3.94 -5.03 -6.71
CA HIS A 34 5.08 -5.62 -6.01
C HIS A 34 5.93 -4.52 -5.36
N GLN A 35 6.04 -4.54 -4.03
CA GLN A 35 6.87 -3.59 -3.29
C GLN A 35 8.31 -4.07 -3.19
N TYR A 36 9.22 -3.48 -3.98
CA TYR A 36 10.65 -3.81 -3.94
C TYR A 36 11.43 -3.08 -2.83
N LEU A 37 10.84 -2.06 -2.22
CA LEU A 37 11.52 -1.22 -1.22
C LEU A 37 11.98 -2.03 -0.01
N GLY A 38 11.19 -3.02 0.42
CA GLY A 38 11.58 -3.93 1.50
C GLY A 38 12.85 -4.73 1.21
N TYR A 39 13.03 -5.20 -0.02
CA TYR A 39 14.26 -5.90 -0.42
C TYR A 39 15.49 -4.98 -0.39
N PHE A 40 15.35 -3.73 -0.83
CA PHE A 40 16.45 -2.76 -0.78
C PHE A 40 16.83 -2.42 0.66
N ALA A 41 15.84 -2.15 1.51
CA ALA A 41 16.07 -1.86 2.92
C ALA A 41 16.72 -3.05 3.64
N ALA A 42 16.26 -4.26 3.38
CA ALA A 42 16.83 -5.48 3.95
C ALA A 42 18.26 -5.75 3.49
N THR A 43 18.54 -5.55 2.20
CA THR A 43 19.90 -5.70 1.64
C THR A 43 20.86 -4.68 2.26
N GLY A 44 20.41 -3.43 2.42
CA GLY A 44 21.17 -2.39 3.11
C GLY A 44 21.45 -2.76 4.56
N PHE A 45 20.43 -3.18 5.30
CA PHE A 45 20.58 -3.59 6.70
C PHE A 45 21.54 -4.78 6.86
N PHE A 46 21.42 -5.78 5.99
CA PHE A 46 22.30 -6.95 5.99
C PHE A 46 23.75 -6.58 5.70
N SER A 47 23.99 -5.67 4.73
CA SER A 47 25.32 -5.17 4.41
C SER A 47 25.97 -4.43 5.59
N VAL A 48 25.19 -3.64 6.33
CA VAL A 48 25.68 -2.92 7.51
C VAL A 48 26.02 -3.89 8.65
N MET A 49 25.16 -4.89 8.90
CA MET A 49 25.42 -5.92 9.90
C MET A 49 26.64 -6.78 9.59
N LEU A 50 26.86 -7.12 8.31
CA LEU A 50 28.07 -7.82 7.85
C LEU A 50 29.34 -6.97 8.05
N TRP A 51 29.25 -5.67 7.80
CA TRP A 51 30.37 -4.75 8.01
C TRP A 51 30.74 -4.64 9.50
N PHE A 52 29.75 -4.55 10.38
CA PHE A 52 29.99 -4.61 11.83
C PHE A 52 30.64 -5.93 12.25
N LEU A 53 30.14 -7.07 11.75
CA LEU A 53 30.77 -8.38 12.02
C LEU A 53 32.24 -8.45 11.57
N TYR A 54 32.58 -7.81 10.45
CA TYR A 54 33.95 -7.74 9.95
C TYR A 54 34.84 -6.86 10.83
N ASP A 55 34.37 -5.68 11.23
CA ASP A 55 35.13 -4.75 12.08
C ASP A 55 35.41 -5.35 13.47
N PHE A 56 34.41 -5.97 14.10
CA PHE A 56 34.60 -6.68 15.37
C PHE A 56 35.41 -7.98 15.23
N SER A 57 35.60 -8.50 14.00
CA SER A 57 36.39 -9.72 13.80
C SER A 57 37.89 -9.52 13.97
N ASP A 58 38.39 -8.30 13.71
CA ASP A 58 39.81 -7.97 13.88
C ASP A 58 40.24 -7.95 15.36
N ASP A 59 39.30 -7.66 16.28
CA ASP A 59 39.52 -7.69 17.74
C ASP A 59 39.30 -9.08 18.38
N GLY A 60 38.89 -10.07 17.59
CA GLY A 60 38.59 -11.44 18.02
C GLY A 60 37.11 -11.64 18.33
N ILE A 61 36.43 -12.43 17.49
CA ILE A 61 34.98 -12.69 17.60
C ILE A 61 34.68 -13.55 18.84
N ASP A 62 33.94 -13.00 19.80
CA ASP A 62 33.31 -13.80 20.85
C ASP A 62 32.07 -14.54 20.31
N VAL A 63 31.80 -15.75 20.81
CA VAL A 63 30.66 -16.58 20.40
C VAL A 63 29.34 -15.83 20.66
N GLY A 64 29.28 -15.02 21.72
CA GLY A 64 28.13 -14.16 22.01
C GLY A 64 27.88 -13.11 20.92
N GLU A 65 28.92 -12.48 20.40
CA GLU A 65 28.81 -11.44 19.36
C GLU A 65 28.42 -12.02 18.00
N ALA A 66 28.97 -13.19 17.64
CA ALA A 66 28.56 -13.91 16.44
C ALA A 66 27.06 -14.28 16.44
N ILE A 67 26.53 -14.67 17.61
CA ILE A 67 25.11 -15.02 17.77
C ILE A 67 24.23 -13.77 17.68
N ILE A 68 24.62 -12.67 18.33
CA ILE A 68 23.82 -11.44 18.36
C ILE A 68 23.80 -10.76 16.99
N PHE A 69 24.98 -10.52 16.38
CA PHE A 69 25.06 -9.79 15.12
C PHE A 69 24.75 -10.70 13.92
N GLY A 70 25.24 -11.93 13.90
CA GLY A 70 24.95 -12.89 12.83
C GLY A 70 23.54 -13.45 12.90
N GLY A 71 23.16 -14.01 14.05
CA GLY A 71 21.84 -14.61 14.26
C GLY A 71 20.73 -13.56 14.36
N GLY A 72 20.91 -12.52 15.19
CA GLY A 72 19.93 -11.43 15.31
C GLY A 72 19.81 -10.61 14.02
N GLY A 73 20.94 -10.31 13.37
CA GLY A 73 20.96 -9.58 12.10
C GLY A 73 20.24 -10.33 10.98
N THR A 74 20.48 -11.63 10.81
CA THR A 74 19.78 -12.44 9.80
C THR A 74 18.28 -12.54 10.06
N ILE A 75 17.86 -12.73 11.31
CA ILE A 75 16.42 -12.76 11.67
C ILE A 75 15.76 -11.41 11.38
N MET A 76 16.43 -10.31 11.72
CA MET A 76 15.91 -8.96 11.47
C MET A 76 15.84 -8.64 9.96
N THR A 77 16.87 -9.01 9.18
CA THR A 77 16.84 -8.90 7.73
C THR A 77 15.68 -9.68 7.12
N LEU A 78 15.48 -10.93 7.55
CA LEU A 78 14.33 -11.72 7.10
C LEU A 78 13.02 -11.04 7.47
N PHE A 79 12.89 -10.55 8.70
CA PHE A 79 11.71 -9.82 9.15
C PHE A 79 11.43 -8.59 8.26
N LEU A 80 12.46 -7.81 7.92
CA LEU A 80 12.34 -6.67 7.01
C LEU A 80 11.91 -7.07 5.61
N ILE A 81 12.49 -8.15 5.04
CA ILE A 81 12.05 -8.67 3.74
C ILE A 81 10.57 -9.07 3.81
N PHE A 82 10.16 -9.79 4.85
CA PHE A 82 8.80 -10.31 4.95
C PHE A 82 7.73 -9.24 5.17
N PHE A 83 8.00 -8.25 6.02
CA PHE A 83 7.00 -7.22 6.34
C PHE A 83 7.05 -6.02 5.40
N ALA A 84 8.23 -5.65 4.88
CA ALA A 84 8.37 -4.49 4.00
C ALA A 84 8.27 -4.83 2.50
N SER A 85 8.13 -6.12 2.16
CA SER A 85 7.85 -6.58 0.79
C SER A 85 6.45 -7.17 0.64
N ALA A 86 5.51 -6.85 1.53
CA ALA A 86 4.12 -7.28 1.34
C ALA A 86 3.60 -6.69 0.02
N ASP A 87 3.01 -7.54 -0.82
CA ASP A 87 2.43 -7.07 -2.08
C ASP A 87 1.14 -6.31 -1.78
N ILE A 88 0.89 -5.23 -2.50
CA ILE A 88 -0.33 -4.44 -2.31
C ILE A 88 -1.37 -4.89 -3.34
N LYS A 89 -2.52 -5.39 -2.87
CA LYS A 89 -3.72 -5.56 -3.71
C LYS A 89 -4.44 -4.24 -3.81
N ARG A 90 -4.78 -3.83 -5.02
CA ARG A 90 -5.76 -2.75 -5.24
C ARG A 90 -6.89 -3.29 -6.10
N ILE A 91 -8.11 -3.15 -5.61
CA ILE A 91 -9.33 -3.45 -6.35
C ILE A 91 -10.02 -2.12 -6.66
N TYR A 92 -10.17 -1.82 -7.94
CA TYR A 92 -10.86 -0.64 -8.44
C TYR A 92 -12.25 -1.04 -8.88
N LYS A 93 -13.28 -0.45 -8.25
CA LYS A 93 -14.70 -0.67 -8.56
C LYS A 93 -15.26 0.61 -9.15
N PHE A 94 -15.67 0.55 -10.41
CA PHE A 94 -16.31 1.65 -11.11
C PHE A 94 -17.82 1.52 -10.94
N THR A 95 -18.43 2.55 -10.39
CA THR A 95 -19.88 2.69 -10.23
C THR A 95 -20.37 3.80 -11.15
N LYS A 96 -21.65 4.15 -11.10
CA LYS A 96 -22.20 5.25 -11.90
C LYS A 96 -21.84 6.61 -11.30
N ASN A 97 -21.70 6.71 -9.99
CA ASN A 97 -21.43 7.95 -9.27
C ASN A 97 -19.93 8.25 -9.06
N GLY A 98 -19.08 7.21 -9.08
CA GLY A 98 -17.64 7.36 -8.88
C GLY A 98 -16.84 6.05 -8.91
N ILE A 99 -15.60 6.13 -8.47
CA ILE A 99 -14.66 5.02 -8.36
C ILE A 99 -14.42 4.76 -6.88
N LEU A 100 -14.51 3.49 -6.49
CA LEU A 100 -14.19 3.00 -5.16
C LEU A 100 -12.96 2.10 -5.25
N THR A 101 -11.90 2.50 -4.57
CA THR A 101 -10.62 1.80 -4.59
C THR A 101 -10.39 1.14 -3.23
N GLU A 102 -10.38 -0.18 -3.19
CA GLU A 102 -10.04 -0.95 -2.01
C GLU A 102 -8.56 -1.36 -2.08
N GLN A 103 -7.77 -0.84 -1.16
CA GLN A 103 -6.37 -1.22 -0.99
C GLN A 103 -6.26 -2.20 0.19
N ALA A 104 -5.72 -3.39 -0.07
CA ALA A 104 -5.45 -4.38 0.95
C ALA A 104 -4.02 -4.92 0.78
N ASP A 105 -3.24 -4.93 1.86
CA ASP A 105 -1.93 -5.57 1.83
C ASP A 105 -2.12 -7.09 1.76
N ILE A 106 -1.63 -7.70 0.68
CA ILE A 106 -1.57 -9.15 0.53
C ILE A 106 -0.33 -9.61 1.28
N VAL A 107 -0.53 -10.03 2.52
CA VAL A 107 0.48 -10.82 3.21
C VAL A 107 0.51 -12.20 2.52
N PRO A 108 1.63 -12.62 1.92
CA PRO A 108 1.71 -13.91 1.24
C PRO A 108 1.41 -15.05 2.20
N GLU A 109 0.67 -16.08 1.75
CA GLU A 109 0.22 -17.21 2.59
C GLU A 109 1.38 -17.91 3.33
N TYR A 110 2.57 -17.92 2.70
CA TYR A 110 3.81 -18.43 3.30
C TYR A 110 4.23 -17.66 4.57
N ALA A 111 4.00 -16.34 4.64
CA ALA A 111 4.32 -15.55 5.82
C ALA A 111 3.48 -15.97 7.03
N TYR A 112 2.20 -16.30 6.84
CA TYR A 112 1.35 -16.85 7.90
C TYR A 112 1.87 -18.21 8.38
N GLN A 113 2.38 -19.06 7.48
CA GLN A 113 3.00 -20.33 7.86
C GLN A 113 4.30 -20.12 8.65
N CYS A 114 5.16 -19.20 8.22
CA CYS A 114 6.40 -18.85 8.92
C CYS A 114 6.15 -18.34 10.33
N ILE A 115 5.22 -17.39 10.50
CA ILE A 115 4.85 -16.87 11.84
C ILE A 115 4.35 -17.99 12.74
N ARG A 116 3.53 -18.92 12.21
CA ARG A 116 3.07 -20.09 12.97
C ARG A 116 4.22 -21.03 13.34
N MET A 117 5.20 -21.23 12.47
CA MET A 117 6.38 -22.05 12.74
C MET A 117 7.29 -21.41 13.79
N ILE A 118 7.58 -20.12 13.68
CA ILE A 118 8.35 -19.36 14.68
C ILE A 118 7.63 -19.38 16.02
N GLY A 119 6.30 -19.21 16.04
CA GLY A 119 5.51 -19.33 17.25
C GLY A 119 5.64 -20.70 17.93
N ARG A 120 5.62 -21.79 17.15
CA ARG A 120 5.85 -23.15 17.68
C ARG A 120 7.24 -23.33 18.28
N VAL A 121 8.27 -22.84 17.57
CA VAL A 121 9.67 -22.90 18.06
C VAL A 121 9.82 -22.06 19.33
N GLY A 122 9.24 -20.85 19.37
CA GLY A 122 9.25 -19.98 20.53
C GLY A 122 8.63 -20.62 21.77
N VAL A 123 7.51 -21.35 21.62
CA VAL A 123 6.89 -22.10 22.72
C VAL A 123 7.85 -23.17 23.27
N VAL A 124 8.53 -23.93 22.40
CA VAL A 124 9.49 -24.97 22.83
C VAL A 124 10.66 -24.34 23.59
N VAL A 125 11.22 -23.24 23.08
CA VAL A 125 12.32 -22.52 23.73
C VAL A 125 11.88 -21.96 25.08
N CYS A 126 10.67 -21.39 25.19
CA CYS A 126 10.12 -20.92 26.46
C CYS A 126 9.97 -22.06 27.49
N LEU A 127 9.50 -23.24 27.09
CA LEU A 127 9.40 -24.39 27.99
C LEU A 127 10.77 -24.83 28.50
N ILE A 128 11.79 -24.83 27.64
CA ILE A 128 13.17 -25.13 28.04
C ILE A 128 13.68 -24.06 29.02
N ALA A 129 13.47 -22.78 28.74
CA ALA A 129 13.90 -21.69 29.60
C ALA A 129 13.30 -21.76 31.01
N VAL A 130 12.04 -22.19 31.14
CA VAL A 130 11.38 -22.39 32.44
C VAL A 130 12.08 -23.46 33.29
N VAL A 131 12.61 -24.52 32.66
CA VAL A 131 13.34 -25.58 33.37
C VAL A 131 14.65 -25.06 33.96
N PHE A 132 15.33 -24.14 33.26
CA PHE A 132 16.64 -23.63 33.68
C PHE A 132 16.58 -22.36 34.55
N VAL A 133 15.69 -21.42 34.21
CA VAL A 133 15.58 -20.09 34.85
C VAL A 133 14.48 -20.06 35.92
N GLY A 134 13.60 -21.05 35.92
CA GLY A 134 12.47 -21.15 36.85
C GLY A 134 11.24 -20.36 36.41
N PRO A 135 10.17 -20.36 37.23
CA PRO A 135 8.84 -19.87 36.84
C PRO A 135 8.76 -18.36 36.60
N MET A 136 9.74 -17.56 37.01
CA MET A 136 9.79 -16.12 36.69
C MET A 136 9.87 -15.84 35.18
N ALA A 137 10.38 -16.78 34.37
CA ALA A 137 10.42 -16.66 32.91
C ALA A 137 9.02 -16.50 32.26
N PHE A 138 7.95 -16.96 32.93
CA PHE A 138 6.58 -16.80 32.43
C PHE A 138 6.05 -15.37 32.50
N ILE A 139 6.62 -14.52 33.35
CA ILE A 139 6.09 -13.16 33.55
C ILE A 139 6.29 -12.32 32.27
N GLY A 140 7.40 -12.53 31.55
CA GLY A 140 7.64 -11.91 30.24
C GLY A 140 6.85 -12.58 29.10
N ALA A 141 6.91 -13.91 28.99
CA ALA A 141 6.26 -14.64 27.90
C ALA A 141 4.71 -14.60 27.97
N GLY A 142 4.14 -14.59 29.18
CA GLY A 142 2.71 -14.53 29.41
C GLY A 142 2.09 -13.18 28.98
N ALA A 143 2.81 -12.08 29.19
CA ALA A 143 2.38 -10.76 28.72
C ALA A 143 2.30 -10.70 27.18
N SER A 144 3.27 -11.29 26.49
CA SER A 144 3.27 -11.38 25.02
C SER A 144 2.13 -12.26 24.49
N ALA A 145 1.78 -13.35 25.19
CA ALA A 145 0.67 -14.22 24.82
C ALA A 145 -0.70 -13.52 24.98
N LEU A 146 -0.88 -12.70 26.02
CA LEU A 146 -2.11 -11.90 26.18
C LEU A 146 -2.23 -10.82 25.10
N LEU A 147 -1.11 -10.18 24.72
CA LEU A 147 -1.07 -9.21 23.62
C LEU A 147 -1.41 -9.87 22.28
N SER A 148 -0.92 -11.09 22.03
CA SER A 148 -1.18 -11.79 20.77
C SER A 148 -2.65 -12.13 20.59
N PHE A 149 -3.38 -12.55 21.63
CA PHE A 149 -4.83 -12.77 21.54
C PHE A 149 -5.61 -11.50 21.15
N LYS A 150 -5.16 -10.33 21.60
CA LYS A 150 -5.74 -9.05 21.20
C LYS A 150 -5.48 -8.73 19.72
N LEU A 151 -4.36 -9.20 19.18
CA LEU A 151 -3.95 -9.00 17.79
C LEU A 151 -4.46 -10.08 16.82
N VAL A 152 -4.86 -11.27 17.29
CA VAL A 152 -5.44 -12.33 16.43
C VAL A 152 -6.75 -11.89 15.76
N ASN A 153 -7.51 -11.00 16.42
CA ASN A 153 -8.72 -10.39 15.84
C ASN A 153 -8.42 -9.12 15.03
N PHE A 154 -7.16 -8.69 14.93
CA PHE A 154 -6.76 -7.57 14.10
C PHE A 154 -6.69 -8.04 12.65
N ARG A 155 -7.81 -7.90 11.94
CA ARG A 155 -7.78 -7.94 10.48
C ARG A 155 -7.36 -6.56 10.00
N LEU A 156 -6.38 -6.49 9.10
CA LEU A 156 -6.18 -5.29 8.31
C LEU A 156 -7.51 -4.99 7.63
N LYS A 157 -8.16 -3.90 8.04
CA LYS A 157 -9.30 -3.40 7.28
C LYS A 157 -8.72 -2.85 5.97
N PRO A 158 -9.26 -3.24 4.80
CA PRO A 158 -8.83 -2.62 3.56
C PRO A 158 -9.04 -1.12 3.68
N MET A 159 -8.05 -0.35 3.25
CA MET A 159 -8.19 1.09 3.14
C MET A 159 -9.06 1.37 1.91
N ILE A 160 -10.15 2.10 2.11
CA ILE A 160 -11.09 2.44 1.05
C ILE A 160 -10.84 3.89 0.67
N PHE A 161 -10.60 4.12 -0.62
CA PHE A 161 -10.54 5.44 -1.22
C PHE A 161 -11.75 5.64 -2.11
N GLU A 162 -12.35 6.82 -2.05
CA GLU A 162 -13.52 7.20 -2.82
C GLU A 162 -13.19 8.38 -3.72
N THR A 163 -13.55 8.25 -5.00
CA THR A 163 -13.31 9.26 -6.03
C THR A 163 -14.62 9.51 -6.75
N LEU A 164 -15.20 10.70 -6.61
CA LEU A 164 -16.45 11.05 -7.29
C LEU A 164 -16.18 11.53 -8.72
N TYR A 165 -17.15 11.31 -9.62
CA TYR A 165 -17.05 11.83 -10.98
C TYR A 165 -17.33 13.32 -11.06
N PHE A 166 -16.35 14.07 -11.57
CA PHE A 166 -16.47 15.48 -11.93
C PHE A 166 -16.75 15.64 -13.42
N ASP A 167 -17.56 16.66 -13.74
CA ASP A 167 -17.97 16.98 -15.10
C ASP A 167 -16.76 17.30 -15.99
N GLU A 168 -15.87 18.17 -15.53
CA GLU A 168 -14.58 18.42 -16.18
C GLU A 168 -13.46 17.75 -15.39
N SER A 169 -12.73 16.85 -16.06
CA SER A 169 -11.55 16.20 -15.50
C SER A 169 -10.51 15.94 -16.59
N VAL A 170 -9.25 15.97 -16.19
CA VAL A 170 -8.11 15.64 -17.03
C VAL A 170 -7.64 14.24 -16.64
N ILE A 171 -7.58 13.35 -17.63
CA ILE A 171 -7.20 11.95 -17.47
C ILE A 171 -5.95 11.72 -18.32
N ILE A 172 -4.84 11.38 -17.67
CA ILE A 172 -3.54 11.21 -18.34
C ILE A 172 -3.02 9.81 -18.04
N LYS A 173 -2.69 9.06 -19.11
CA LYS A 173 -2.06 7.73 -19.03
C LYS A 173 -0.56 7.84 -19.28
N SER A 174 0.26 7.25 -18.42
CA SER A 174 1.68 6.98 -18.68
C SER A 174 1.87 5.58 -19.25
N SER A 175 2.50 5.48 -20.41
CA SER A 175 2.69 4.21 -21.12
C SER A 175 3.86 3.38 -20.58
N LYS A 176 4.89 4.01 -19.98
CA LYS A 176 6.04 3.30 -19.42
C LYS A 176 5.70 2.55 -18.14
N ILE A 177 4.97 3.20 -17.23
CA ILE A 177 4.61 2.65 -15.91
C ILE A 177 3.16 2.15 -15.82
N ASN A 178 2.33 2.36 -16.86
CA ASN A 178 0.92 1.94 -16.91
C ASN A 178 0.10 2.51 -15.76
N TYR A 179 0.27 3.80 -15.53
CA TYR A 179 -0.41 4.54 -14.50
C TYR A 179 -1.36 5.54 -15.14
N ILE A 180 -2.58 5.65 -14.62
CA ILE A 180 -3.58 6.61 -15.08
C ILE A 180 -3.90 7.54 -13.92
N THR A 181 -3.68 8.83 -14.13
CA THR A 181 -4.05 9.88 -13.17
C THR A 181 -5.36 10.51 -13.61
N ILE A 182 -6.25 10.77 -12.65
CA ILE A 182 -7.49 11.51 -12.86
C ILE A 182 -7.43 12.77 -12.00
N VAL A 183 -7.49 13.93 -12.65
CA VAL A 183 -7.48 15.25 -12.01
C VAL A 183 -8.81 15.95 -12.27
N PRO A 184 -9.64 16.17 -11.26
CA PRO A 184 -10.87 16.95 -11.41
C PRO A 184 -10.54 18.44 -11.60
N ASN A 185 -11.43 19.19 -12.26
CA ASN A 185 -11.40 20.65 -12.27
C ASN A 185 -11.93 21.21 -10.94
N ALA A 186 -11.25 20.90 -9.84
CA ALA A 186 -11.68 21.25 -8.48
C ALA A 186 -10.49 21.32 -7.52
N GLN A 187 -10.71 21.90 -6.34
CA GLN A 187 -9.71 21.91 -5.28
C GLN A 187 -9.27 20.48 -4.92
N LEU A 188 -7.94 20.29 -4.84
CA LEU A 188 -7.20 19.02 -4.78
C LEU A 188 -7.74 17.95 -3.79
N LEU A 189 -8.46 18.38 -2.75
CA LEU A 189 -8.88 17.53 -1.63
C LEU A 189 -10.08 16.63 -1.93
N LEU A 190 -10.75 16.76 -3.08
CA LEU A 190 -12.03 16.08 -3.31
C LEU A 190 -11.92 14.74 -4.06
N SER A 191 -11.02 14.58 -5.03
CA SER A 191 -10.96 13.35 -5.84
C SER A 191 -9.72 13.21 -6.74
N LEU A 192 -8.50 13.32 -6.19
CA LEU A 192 -7.31 12.93 -6.97
C LEU A 192 -7.17 11.41 -6.88
N ASP A 193 -7.29 10.72 -8.02
CA ASP A 193 -7.18 9.26 -8.07
C ASP A 193 -6.07 8.81 -9.04
N GLY A 194 -5.35 7.79 -8.58
CA GLY A 194 -4.27 7.14 -9.28
C GLY A 194 -4.60 5.68 -9.52
N ILE A 195 -4.85 5.32 -10.77
CA ILE A 195 -5.20 3.97 -11.17
C ILE A 195 -3.95 3.28 -11.70
N PHE A 196 -3.42 2.33 -10.93
CA PHE A 196 -2.33 1.46 -11.35
C PHE A 196 -2.89 0.35 -12.25
N CYS A 197 -2.42 0.30 -13.49
CA CYS A 197 -2.90 -0.64 -14.50
C CYS A 197 -1.80 -1.64 -14.90
N ASN A 198 -2.19 -2.82 -15.34
CA ASN A 198 -1.29 -3.77 -15.99
C ASN A 198 -1.18 -3.43 -17.48
N LYS A 199 -0.01 -3.65 -18.11
CA LYS A 199 0.27 -3.34 -19.53
C LYS A 199 -0.80 -3.84 -20.49
N LYS A 200 -1.37 -5.01 -20.21
CA LYS A 200 -2.38 -5.65 -21.07
C LYS A 200 -3.75 -4.96 -21.00
N ASN A 201 -4.10 -4.39 -19.85
CA ASN A 201 -5.45 -3.88 -19.57
C ASN A 201 -5.48 -2.34 -19.54
N ALA A 202 -4.33 -1.66 -19.55
CA ALA A 202 -4.24 -0.21 -19.44
C ALA A 202 -5.04 0.51 -20.54
N ASN A 203 -5.01 0.01 -21.77
CA ASN A 203 -5.79 0.59 -22.88
C ASN A 203 -7.30 0.34 -22.72
N ASP A 204 -7.70 -0.83 -22.24
CA ASP A 204 -9.11 -1.17 -22.03
C ASP A 204 -9.72 -0.33 -20.91
N ILE A 205 -8.98 -0.14 -19.81
CA ILE A 205 -9.37 0.74 -18.70
C ILE A 205 -9.44 2.18 -19.19
N PHE A 206 -8.44 2.66 -19.95
CA PHE A 206 -8.43 4.02 -20.49
C PHE A 206 -9.61 4.29 -21.44
N ASN A 207 -9.97 3.32 -22.28
CA ASN A 207 -11.15 3.40 -23.14
C ASN A 207 -12.45 3.35 -22.34
N THR A 208 -12.50 2.54 -21.28
CA THR A 208 -13.65 2.46 -20.38
C THR A 208 -13.88 3.78 -19.67
N LEU A 209 -12.82 4.44 -19.18
CA LEU A 209 -12.88 5.76 -18.57
C LEU A 209 -13.48 6.81 -19.51
N ARG A 210 -13.26 6.71 -20.83
CA ARG A 210 -13.89 7.62 -21.81
C ARG A 210 -15.41 7.53 -21.86
N ASN A 211 -15.99 6.37 -21.50
CA ASN A 211 -17.44 6.23 -21.39
C ASN A 211 -17.97 6.84 -20.09
N PHE A 212 -17.18 6.76 -19.01
CA PHE A 212 -17.54 7.31 -17.70
C PHE A 212 -17.30 8.82 -17.59
N TYR A 213 -16.38 9.39 -18.38
CA TYR A 213 -16.07 10.81 -18.41
C TYR A 213 -16.29 11.40 -19.82
N PRO A 214 -17.55 11.66 -20.21
CA PRO A 214 -17.89 12.14 -21.55
C PRO A 214 -17.29 13.54 -21.84
N ASN A 215 -17.11 14.36 -20.80
CA ASN A 215 -16.52 15.69 -20.88
C ASN A 215 -15.03 15.71 -20.41
N GLY A 216 -14.42 14.53 -20.26
CA GLY A 216 -13.03 14.41 -19.83
C GLY A 216 -12.01 14.73 -20.92
N HIS A 217 -10.88 15.33 -20.55
CA HIS A 217 -9.73 15.54 -21.43
C HIS A 217 -8.74 14.38 -21.29
N PHE A 218 -8.53 13.62 -22.38
CA PHE A 218 -7.71 12.42 -22.39
C PHE A 218 -6.36 12.67 -23.06
N TYR A 219 -5.26 12.39 -22.35
CA TYR A 219 -3.89 12.50 -22.85
C TYR A 219 -3.07 11.24 -22.57
N GLU A 220 -2.03 11.03 -23.37
CA GLU A 220 -1.07 9.93 -23.22
C GLU A 220 0.34 10.51 -23.20
N VAL A 221 1.13 10.08 -22.22
CA VAL A 221 2.52 10.50 -22.02
C VAL A 221 3.41 9.27 -21.86
N GLU A 222 4.71 9.44 -22.08
CA GLU A 222 5.65 8.32 -21.96
C GLU A 222 6.00 8.04 -20.50
N GLU A 223 6.49 9.03 -19.75
CA GLU A 223 6.95 8.87 -18.37
C GLU A 223 5.93 9.37 -17.33
N GLU A 224 6.11 9.01 -16.05
CA GLU A 224 5.26 9.52 -14.97
C GLU A 224 5.48 11.01 -14.72
N ASP A 225 6.73 11.45 -14.75
CA ASP A 225 7.12 12.85 -14.54
C ASP A 225 6.51 13.79 -15.60
N ASP A 226 6.24 13.24 -16.79
CA ASP A 226 5.55 13.94 -17.87
C ASP A 226 4.08 14.22 -17.54
N ILE A 227 3.44 13.41 -16.69
CA ILE A 227 2.07 13.66 -16.20
C ILE A 227 2.06 14.95 -15.38
N TYR A 228 2.94 15.04 -14.38
CA TYR A 228 2.97 16.18 -13.46
C TYR A 228 3.44 17.48 -14.13
N SER A 229 4.25 17.36 -15.19
CA SER A 229 4.70 18.50 -15.98
C SER A 229 3.69 18.95 -17.04
N HIS A 230 2.69 18.13 -17.37
CA HIS A 230 1.69 18.41 -18.40
C HIS A 230 0.91 19.70 -18.10
N TYR A 231 0.75 20.57 -19.10
CA TYR A 231 0.13 21.89 -18.93
C TYR A 231 -1.32 21.80 -18.40
N LYS A 232 -2.13 20.85 -18.91
CA LYS A 232 -3.49 20.59 -18.42
C LYS A 232 -3.55 20.03 -17.00
N TYR A 233 -2.53 19.25 -16.60
CA TYR A 233 -2.42 18.78 -15.22
C TYR A 233 -2.25 19.98 -14.29
N LYS A 234 -1.30 20.88 -14.61
CA LYS A 234 -1.05 22.10 -13.81
C LYS A 234 -2.23 23.07 -13.79
N GLU A 235 -2.93 23.23 -14.91
CA GLU A 235 -4.12 24.08 -15.03
C GLU A 235 -5.25 23.62 -14.11
N PHE A 236 -5.47 22.31 -13.99
CA PHE A 236 -6.51 21.75 -13.13
C PHE A 236 -6.06 21.59 -11.67
N LEU A 237 -4.74 21.42 -11.43
CA LEU A 237 -4.14 21.35 -10.10
C LEU A 237 -4.16 22.70 -9.38
N HIS A 238 -3.87 23.75 -10.13
CA HIS A 238 -3.95 25.14 -9.70
C HIS A 238 -4.83 25.86 -10.71
N PRO A 239 -6.16 25.80 -10.56
CA PRO A 239 -7.04 26.66 -11.32
C PRO A 239 -6.70 28.08 -10.87
N MET A 240 -5.76 28.73 -11.57
CA MET A 240 -5.45 30.15 -11.37
C MET A 240 -6.77 30.87 -11.46
N ASP A 241 -7.24 31.45 -10.35
CA ASP A 241 -8.40 32.34 -10.21
C ASP A 241 -9.15 32.52 -11.53
N GLN A 242 -9.88 31.47 -11.95
CA GLN A 242 -10.73 31.57 -13.12
C GLN A 242 -12.03 32.21 -12.62
N GLY A 243 -11.94 33.53 -12.47
CA GLY A 243 -13.00 34.55 -12.37
C GLY A 243 -14.35 34.13 -11.81
#